data_AF-A0A847MV50-F1
#
_entry.id   AF-A0A847MV50-F1
#
_cell.length_a   1.000
_cell.length_b   1.000
_cell.length_c   1.000
_cell.angle_alpha   90.00
_cell.angle_beta   90.00
_cell.angle_gamma   90.00
#
_symmetry.space_group_name_H-M   'P 1'
#
loop_
_entity.id
_entity.type
_entity.pdbx_description
1 polymer ?
#
loop_
_entity_poly.entity_id
_entity_poly.type
_entity_poly.pdbx_seq_one_letter_code
_entity_poly.pdbx_strand_id
1 'polypeptide(L)'
;MTEHTPPTTGDDAAAQDGSPRHGFETPEGLRTLLIRLHEAGPGAWRSDREAAELMRYTAERYRRLARKYALDEWEIASAAFEVMLAPSTRNAGNPWAVVTRAMKITCGVEVRAAGMLVSPSKVRHTARIVGFHDAIRFAERENLADYHPAFAVNPTTDNEEDFDGSERARVAAVLSEIVGLFASAGWDAVLVTDCIEHVAYRLGDLTSRPNAVE
;
A
#
# COMPACT_ATOMS: atom_id res chain seq x y z
N MET A 1 68.24 -29.51 -44.33
CA MET A 1 68.28 -28.66 -43.13
C MET A 1 67.29 -27.53 -43.33
N THR A 2 66.08 -27.69 -42.82
CA THR A 2 65.07 -26.63 -42.74
C THR A 2 64.63 -26.62 -41.30
N GLU A 3 65.13 -25.62 -40.58
CA GLU A 3 64.99 -25.45 -39.14
C GLU A 3 63.59 -24.97 -38.79
N HIS A 4 63.04 -25.55 -37.71
CA HIS A 4 61.83 -25.11 -37.05
C HIS A 4 62.07 -23.79 -36.31
N THR A 5 61.15 -22.83 -36.46
CA THR A 5 60.98 -21.72 -35.54
C THR A 5 59.49 -21.57 -35.23
N PRO A 6 59.04 -21.76 -33.98
CA PRO A 6 57.66 -21.46 -33.59
C PRO A 6 57.53 -19.98 -33.18
N PRO A 7 56.40 -19.32 -33.42
CA PRO A 7 56.15 -18.01 -32.82
C PRO A 7 55.65 -18.14 -31.36
N THR A 8 56.31 -17.39 -30.49
CA THR A 8 56.03 -17.19 -29.07
C THR A 8 54.75 -16.37 -28.84
N THR A 9 53.92 -16.89 -27.93
CA THR A 9 53.13 -16.22 -26.89
C THR A 9 52.72 -14.76 -27.12
N GLY A 10 51.44 -14.57 -27.48
CA GLY A 10 50.69 -13.37 -27.12
C GLY A 10 49.88 -13.66 -25.87
N ASP A 11 50.16 -12.92 -24.80
CA ASP A 11 49.46 -12.92 -23.52
C ASP A 11 47.94 -12.72 -23.71
N ASP A 12 47.18 -13.81 -23.61
CA ASP A 12 45.78 -13.76 -23.17
C ASP A 12 45.76 -13.67 -21.64
N ALA A 13 46.30 -12.58 -21.10
CA ALA A 13 46.03 -12.16 -19.73
C ALA A 13 44.67 -11.45 -19.71
N ALA A 14 43.62 -12.21 -20.00
CA ALA A 14 42.27 -11.84 -19.58
C ALA A 14 42.31 -11.73 -18.05
N ALA A 15 42.32 -10.49 -17.56
CA ALA A 15 42.11 -10.15 -16.17
C ALA A 15 40.74 -10.71 -15.74
N GLN A 16 40.76 -11.95 -15.25
CA GLN A 16 39.68 -12.52 -14.47
C GLN A 16 39.75 -11.84 -13.11
N ASP A 17 39.07 -10.70 -12.99
CA ASP A 17 38.78 -10.11 -11.69
C ASP A 17 37.94 -11.11 -10.88
N GLY A 18 38.63 -11.77 -9.95
CA GLY A 18 38.12 -12.83 -9.10
C GLY A 18 37.08 -12.31 -8.12
N SER A 19 35.81 -12.36 -8.50
CA SER A 19 34.78 -12.68 -7.51
C SER A 19 34.94 -14.17 -7.17
N PRO A 20 35.05 -14.56 -5.89
CA PRO A 20 34.99 -15.98 -5.54
C PRO A 20 33.66 -16.52 -6.07
N ARG A 21 33.71 -17.35 -7.11
CA ARG A 21 32.53 -18.01 -7.66
C ARG A 21 31.95 -18.88 -6.55
N HIS A 22 30.95 -18.35 -5.87
CA HIS A 22 30.34 -19.06 -4.79
C HIS A 22 29.52 -20.20 -5.38
N GLY A 23 29.73 -21.43 -4.90
CA GLY A 23 29.08 -22.63 -5.46
C GLY A 23 27.55 -22.53 -5.51
N PHE A 24 26.96 -21.68 -4.66
CA PHE A 24 25.51 -21.46 -4.53
C PHE A 24 24.82 -20.83 -5.74
N GLU A 25 25.55 -20.36 -6.75
CA GLU A 25 24.94 -19.86 -7.99
C GLU A 25 24.20 -20.97 -8.75
N THR A 26 24.70 -22.21 -8.62
CA THR A 26 24.09 -23.42 -9.20
C THR A 26 23.01 -24.00 -8.28
N PRO A 27 21.99 -24.68 -8.82
CA PRO A 27 20.97 -25.36 -8.01
C PRO A 27 21.56 -26.36 -7.01
N GLU A 28 22.59 -27.10 -7.43
CA GLU A 28 23.28 -28.11 -6.62
C GLU A 28 24.05 -27.47 -5.48
N GLY A 29 24.85 -26.43 -5.77
CA GLY A 29 25.61 -25.75 -4.74
C GLY A 29 24.72 -24.99 -3.75
N LEU A 30 23.60 -24.41 -4.20
CA LEU A 30 22.62 -23.81 -3.30
C LEU A 30 22.05 -24.86 -2.36
N ARG A 31 21.67 -26.03 -2.89
CA ARG A 31 21.16 -27.13 -2.06
C ARG A 31 22.16 -27.55 -1.00
N THR A 32 23.42 -27.76 -1.39
CA THR A 32 24.50 -28.15 -0.47
C THR A 32 24.67 -27.11 0.65
N LEU A 33 24.66 -25.82 0.31
CA LEU A 33 24.73 -24.73 1.28
C LEU A 33 23.53 -24.78 2.26
N LEU A 34 22.30 -24.91 1.75
CA LEU A 34 21.10 -24.93 2.59
C LEU A 34 21.03 -26.15 3.51
N ILE A 35 21.54 -27.30 3.07
CA ILE A 35 21.67 -28.50 3.92
C ILE A 35 22.69 -28.24 5.03
N ARG A 36 23.88 -27.74 4.70
CA ARG A 36 24.91 -27.39 5.70
C ARG A 36 24.39 -26.41 6.75
N LEU A 37 23.72 -25.34 6.31
CA LEU A 37 23.16 -24.33 7.20
C LEU A 37 22.08 -24.91 8.13
N HIS A 38 21.30 -25.89 7.65
CA HIS A 38 20.33 -26.57 8.48
C HIS A 38 20.97 -27.51 9.51
N GLU A 39 21.98 -28.29 9.10
CA GLU A 39 22.72 -29.22 9.96
C GLU A 39 23.50 -28.49 11.07
N ALA A 40 23.98 -27.27 10.79
CA ALA A 40 24.61 -26.40 11.77
C ALA A 40 23.65 -25.90 12.87
N GLY A 41 22.35 -26.09 12.69
CA GLY A 41 21.31 -25.81 13.68
C GLY A 41 20.59 -24.46 13.51
N PRO A 42 19.53 -24.23 14.29
CA PRO A 42 18.71 -23.04 14.17
C PRO A 42 19.51 -21.75 14.38
N GLY A 43 19.47 -20.86 13.38
CA GLY A 43 20.11 -19.55 13.48
C GLY A 43 21.62 -19.51 13.22
N ALA A 44 22.27 -20.65 12.96
CA ALA A 44 23.69 -20.72 12.64
C ALA A 44 24.07 -19.89 11.40
N TRP A 45 23.12 -19.73 10.47
CA TRP A 45 23.28 -18.90 9.27
C TRP A 45 23.60 -17.42 9.56
N ARG A 46 23.25 -16.88 10.74
CA ARG A 46 23.46 -15.45 11.06
C ARG A 46 24.93 -15.06 11.15
N SER A 47 25.79 -16.00 11.55
CA SER A 47 27.24 -15.83 11.63
C SER A 47 27.99 -16.48 10.47
N ASP A 48 27.27 -17.10 9.53
CA ASP A 48 27.87 -17.81 8.40
C ASP A 48 28.21 -16.84 7.26
N ARG A 49 29.49 -16.85 6.83
CA ARG A 49 29.98 -15.96 5.78
C ARG A 49 29.32 -16.23 4.43
N GLU A 50 29.12 -17.49 4.06
CA GLU A 50 28.50 -17.83 2.77
C GLU A 50 27.01 -17.53 2.77
N ALA A 51 26.33 -17.62 3.92
CA ALA A 51 24.95 -17.16 4.04
C ALA A 51 24.83 -15.63 3.82
N ALA A 52 25.77 -14.85 4.35
CA ALA A 52 25.83 -13.41 4.11
C ALA A 52 26.11 -13.08 2.63
N GLU A 53 27.00 -13.84 1.99
CA GLU A 53 27.28 -13.72 0.55
C GLU A 53 26.08 -14.13 -0.31
N LEU A 54 25.37 -15.19 0.07
CA LEU A 54 24.12 -15.61 -0.57
C LEU A 54 23.06 -14.52 -0.50
N MET A 55 22.92 -13.83 0.63
CA MET A 55 21.98 -12.72 0.78
C MET A 55 22.29 -11.58 -0.20
N ARG A 56 23.58 -11.16 -0.29
CA ARG A 56 24.02 -10.13 -1.25
C ARG A 56 23.77 -10.54 -2.69
N TYR A 57 24.12 -11.77 -3.03
CA TYR A 57 23.88 -12.32 -4.37
C TYR A 57 22.39 -12.35 -4.70
N THR A 58 21.55 -12.68 -3.72
CA THR A 58 20.09 -12.72 -3.88
C THR A 58 19.51 -11.32 -4.14
N ALA A 59 20.02 -10.29 -3.45
CA ALA A 59 19.67 -8.89 -3.72
C ALA A 59 20.04 -8.48 -5.15
N GLU A 60 21.25 -8.80 -5.63
CA GLU A 60 21.67 -8.62 -7.03
C GLU A 60 20.68 -9.31 -7.99
N ARG A 61 20.47 -10.61 -7.76
CA ARG A 61 19.74 -11.50 -8.66
C ARG A 61 18.31 -11.05 -8.87
N TYR A 62 17.67 -10.58 -7.80
CA TYR A 62 16.29 -10.11 -7.85
C TYR A 62 16.15 -8.60 -7.99
N ARG A 63 17.24 -7.82 -8.13
CA ARG A 63 17.16 -6.36 -8.29
C ARG A 63 16.23 -5.91 -9.41
N ARG A 64 16.31 -6.55 -10.58
CA ARG A 64 15.43 -6.22 -11.71
C ARG A 64 13.96 -6.52 -11.38
N LEU A 65 13.71 -7.57 -10.61
CA LEU A 65 12.38 -7.93 -10.13
C LEU A 65 11.88 -6.90 -9.11
N ALA A 66 12.73 -6.48 -8.17
CA ALA A 66 12.45 -5.43 -7.18
C ALA A 66 12.00 -4.14 -7.87
N ARG A 67 12.81 -3.67 -8.83
CA ARG A 67 12.49 -2.49 -9.64
C ARG A 67 11.18 -2.62 -10.41
N LYS A 68 10.88 -3.80 -10.97
CA LYS A 68 9.61 -4.04 -11.67
C LYS A 68 8.39 -3.85 -10.78
N TYR A 69 8.49 -4.20 -9.50
CA TYR A 69 7.39 -4.11 -8.54
C TYR A 69 7.51 -2.90 -7.60
N ALA A 70 8.47 -2.00 -7.83
CA ALA A 70 8.78 -0.84 -6.97
C ALA A 70 9.01 -1.22 -5.49
N LEU A 71 9.66 -2.36 -5.26
CA LEU A 71 10.03 -2.86 -3.92
C LEU A 71 11.53 -2.68 -3.67
N ASP A 72 11.93 -2.69 -2.39
CA ASP A 72 13.34 -2.68 -2.01
C ASP A 72 14.01 -4.03 -2.29
N GLU A 73 15.27 -3.99 -2.72
CA GLU A 73 16.01 -5.19 -3.11
C GLU A 73 16.40 -6.05 -1.89
N TRP A 74 16.65 -5.44 -0.73
CA TRP A 74 16.97 -6.16 0.51
C TRP A 74 15.73 -6.75 1.18
N GLU A 75 14.58 -6.08 1.07
CA GLU A 75 13.28 -6.67 1.44
C GLU A 75 13.01 -7.96 0.65
N ILE A 76 13.23 -7.94 -0.66
CA ILE A 76 13.07 -9.15 -1.49
C ILE A 76 14.12 -10.20 -1.14
N ALA A 77 15.38 -9.80 -0.93
CA ALA A 77 16.44 -10.75 -0.58
C ALA A 77 16.15 -11.47 0.74
N SER A 78 15.71 -10.74 1.76
CA SER A 78 15.35 -11.31 3.06
C SER A 78 14.16 -12.27 2.94
N ALA A 79 13.11 -11.89 2.20
CA ALA A 79 11.97 -12.77 1.93
C ALA A 79 12.36 -14.03 1.14
N ALA A 80 13.27 -13.90 0.17
CA ALA A 80 13.81 -15.04 -0.58
C ALA A 80 14.59 -15.99 0.33
N PHE A 81 15.39 -15.44 1.24
CA PHE A 81 16.18 -16.23 2.19
C PHE A 81 15.29 -17.02 3.15
N GLU A 82 14.19 -16.43 3.65
CA GLU A 82 13.20 -17.17 4.45
C GLU A 82 12.60 -18.36 3.66
N VAL A 83 12.32 -18.17 2.36
CA VAL A 83 11.89 -19.27 1.49
C VAL A 83 12.98 -20.34 1.34
N MET A 84 14.25 -19.94 1.25
CA MET A 84 15.38 -20.88 1.16
C MET A 84 15.53 -21.75 2.41
N LEU A 85 15.24 -21.20 3.59
CA LEU A 85 15.30 -21.94 4.86
C LEU A 85 14.20 -23.00 5.00
N ALA A 86 13.13 -22.91 4.20
CA ALA A 86 12.03 -23.87 4.25
C ALA A 86 12.48 -25.28 3.81
N PRO A 87 12.02 -26.37 4.48
CA PRO A 87 12.37 -27.74 4.11
C PRO A 87 12.04 -28.09 2.65
N SER A 88 10.96 -27.53 2.11
CA SER A 88 10.52 -27.74 0.73
C SER A 88 11.53 -27.22 -0.29
N THR A 89 12.15 -26.06 -0.04
CA THR A 89 13.17 -25.48 -0.91
C THR A 89 14.48 -26.24 -0.80
N ARG A 90 14.92 -26.54 0.42
CA ARG A 90 16.14 -27.31 0.67
C ARG A 90 16.12 -28.69 0.01
N ASN A 91 14.97 -29.38 0.08
CA ASN A 91 14.84 -30.74 -0.47
C ASN A 91 14.48 -30.75 -1.96
N ALA A 92 14.34 -29.59 -2.61
CA ALA A 92 13.93 -29.50 -4.01
C ALA A 92 15.05 -29.94 -4.98
N GLY A 93 14.65 -30.59 -6.08
CA GLY A 93 15.54 -30.91 -7.21
C GLY A 93 16.11 -29.68 -7.92
N ASN A 94 15.50 -28.50 -7.76
CA ASN A 94 16.08 -27.21 -8.13
C ASN A 94 15.61 -26.12 -7.15
N PRO A 95 16.38 -25.80 -6.10
CA PRO A 95 15.99 -24.79 -5.10
C PRO A 95 15.80 -23.41 -5.72
N TRP A 96 16.64 -23.01 -6.69
CA TRP A 96 16.51 -21.72 -7.38
C TRP A 96 15.17 -21.56 -8.12
N ALA A 97 14.64 -22.65 -8.70
CA ALA A 97 13.33 -22.63 -9.34
C ALA A 97 12.21 -22.37 -8.33
N VAL A 98 12.27 -23.01 -7.16
CA VAL A 98 11.31 -22.82 -6.07
C VAL A 98 11.35 -21.38 -5.56
N VAL A 99 12.54 -20.86 -5.23
CA VAL A 99 12.72 -19.48 -4.75
C VAL A 99 12.22 -18.48 -5.77
N THR A 100 12.58 -18.65 -7.05
CA THR A 100 12.16 -17.73 -8.11
C THR A 100 10.64 -17.72 -8.30
N ARG A 101 9.99 -18.88 -8.22
CA ARG A 101 8.53 -18.96 -8.28
C ARG A 101 7.90 -18.29 -7.06
N ALA A 102 8.44 -18.51 -5.86
CA ALA A 102 7.97 -17.89 -4.64
C ALA A 102 8.11 -16.36 -4.69
N MET A 103 9.24 -15.84 -5.17
CA MET A 103 9.47 -14.39 -5.29
C MET A 103 8.51 -13.73 -6.27
N LYS A 104 8.20 -14.36 -7.41
CA LYS A 104 7.19 -13.84 -8.33
C LYS A 104 5.82 -13.73 -7.67
N ILE A 105 5.42 -14.73 -6.89
CA ILE A 105 4.14 -14.72 -6.15
C ILE A 105 4.17 -13.64 -5.08
N THR A 106 5.23 -13.59 -4.27
CA THR A 106 5.35 -12.62 -3.17
C THR A 106 5.34 -11.18 -3.68
N CYS A 107 6.13 -10.83 -4.69
CA CYS A 107 6.12 -9.47 -5.24
C CYS A 107 4.74 -9.06 -5.77
N GLY A 108 4.05 -9.98 -6.46
CA GLY A 108 2.68 -9.71 -6.94
C GLY A 108 1.66 -9.56 -5.81
N VAL A 109 1.84 -10.29 -4.72
CA VAL A 109 1.02 -10.15 -3.50
C VAL A 109 1.30 -8.82 -2.81
N GLU A 110 2.56 -8.42 -2.66
CA GLU A 110 2.95 -7.14 -2.03
C GLU A 110 2.34 -5.95 -2.77
N VAL A 111 2.51 -5.88 -4.10
CA VAL A 111 1.94 -4.79 -4.90
C VAL A 111 0.42 -4.78 -4.83
N ARG A 112 -0.22 -5.96 -4.87
CA ARG A 112 -1.68 -6.04 -4.71
C ARG A 112 -2.12 -5.58 -3.32
N ALA A 113 -1.39 -5.95 -2.28
CA ALA A 113 -1.69 -5.57 -0.90
C ALA A 113 -1.58 -4.05 -0.72
N ALA A 114 -0.52 -3.45 -1.26
CA ALA A 114 -0.31 -2.02 -1.28
C ALA A 114 -1.42 -1.29 -2.04
N GLY A 115 -1.75 -1.75 -3.25
CA GLY A 115 -2.85 -1.20 -4.05
C GLY A 115 -4.17 -1.19 -3.29
N MET A 116 -4.48 -2.26 -2.56
CA MET A 116 -5.74 -2.40 -1.82
C MET A 116 -5.70 -1.88 -0.38
N LEU A 117 -4.58 -1.31 0.08
CA LEU A 117 -4.38 -0.86 1.47
C LEU A 117 -4.66 -1.94 2.52
N VAL A 118 -4.22 -3.17 2.23
CA VAL A 118 -4.36 -4.33 3.15
C VAL A 118 -3.02 -5.01 3.39
N SER A 119 -2.97 -5.91 4.36
CA SER A 119 -1.77 -6.72 4.59
C SER A 119 -1.57 -7.79 3.50
N PRO A 120 -0.31 -8.14 3.15
CA PRO A 120 0.01 -9.21 2.20
C PRO A 120 -0.59 -10.57 2.57
N SER A 121 -0.65 -10.88 3.87
CA SER A 121 -1.30 -12.10 4.38
C SER A 121 -2.78 -12.16 3.98
N LYS A 122 -3.51 -11.04 4.10
CA LYS A 122 -4.94 -10.96 3.74
C LYS A 122 -5.17 -11.24 2.25
N VAL A 123 -4.28 -10.75 1.39
CA VAL A 123 -4.33 -11.00 -0.06
C VAL A 123 -4.16 -12.48 -0.40
N ARG A 124 -3.30 -13.20 0.32
CA ARG A 124 -3.05 -14.64 0.10
C ARG A 124 -4.24 -15.53 0.46
N HIS A 125 -5.07 -15.11 1.41
CA HIS A 125 -6.17 -15.92 1.93
C HIS A 125 -7.54 -15.58 1.34
N THR A 126 -7.69 -14.46 0.62
CA THR A 126 -9.01 -13.99 0.20
C THR A 126 -9.23 -14.19 -1.30
N ALA A 127 -9.83 -15.34 -1.67
CA ALA A 127 -10.23 -15.63 -3.06
C ALA A 127 -11.25 -14.63 -3.63
N ARG A 128 -12.01 -13.93 -2.77
CA ARG A 128 -13.01 -12.91 -3.18
C ARG A 128 -12.40 -11.60 -3.68
N ILE A 129 -11.10 -11.41 -3.51
CA ILE A 129 -10.40 -10.21 -3.98
C ILE A 129 -9.93 -10.35 -5.44
N VAL A 130 -10.14 -11.53 -6.05
CA VAL A 130 -9.81 -11.79 -7.47
C VAL A 130 -10.63 -10.85 -8.36
N GLY A 131 -10.01 -9.76 -8.82
CA GLY A 131 -10.62 -8.72 -9.66
C GLY A 131 -10.39 -7.29 -9.16
N PHE A 132 -10.03 -7.11 -7.88
CA PHE A 132 -9.68 -5.80 -7.33
C PHE A 132 -8.16 -5.65 -7.32
N HIS A 133 -7.70 -4.50 -7.81
CA HIS A 133 -6.27 -4.19 -7.94
C HIS A 133 -5.88 -3.01 -7.05
N ASP A 134 -6.67 -1.94 -7.08
CA ASP A 134 -6.40 -0.73 -6.31
C ASP A 134 -7.63 -0.31 -5.49
N ALA A 135 -7.39 0.16 -4.27
CA ALA A 135 -8.35 0.86 -3.45
C ALA A 135 -8.55 2.25 -4.03
N ILE A 136 -9.73 2.49 -4.58
CA ILE A 136 -10.12 3.81 -5.10
C ILE A 136 -10.70 4.60 -3.94
N ARG A 137 -10.30 5.87 -3.78
CA ARG A 137 -10.91 6.73 -2.76
C ARG A 137 -12.39 6.94 -3.09
N PHE A 138 -13.23 7.02 -2.07
CA PHE A 138 -14.66 7.28 -2.27
C PHE A 138 -14.93 8.56 -3.08
N ALA A 139 -14.11 9.60 -2.90
CA ALA A 139 -14.22 10.88 -3.62
C ALA A 139 -13.71 10.84 -5.08
N GLU A 140 -12.95 9.82 -5.46
CA GLU A 140 -12.40 9.68 -6.83
C GLU A 140 -13.38 8.96 -7.78
N ARG A 141 -14.54 8.51 -7.27
CA ARG A 141 -15.58 7.91 -8.11
C ARG A 141 -16.48 8.99 -8.70
N GLU A 142 -16.56 9.03 -10.02
CA GLU A 142 -17.62 9.75 -10.73
C GLU A 142 -18.98 9.18 -10.31
N ASN A 143 -19.96 10.06 -10.08
CA ASN A 143 -21.34 9.74 -9.69
C ASN A 143 -21.47 8.83 -8.45
N LEU A 144 -21.02 9.30 -7.29
CA LEU A 144 -21.15 8.57 -6.01
C LEU A 144 -22.60 8.12 -5.71
N ALA A 145 -23.60 8.88 -6.18
CA ALA A 145 -25.01 8.55 -6.06
C ALA A 145 -25.39 7.20 -6.72
N ASP A 146 -24.69 6.80 -7.79
CA ASP A 146 -24.97 5.56 -8.52
C ASP A 146 -24.40 4.31 -7.81
N TYR A 147 -23.49 4.50 -6.85
CA TYR A 147 -22.77 3.38 -6.21
C TYR A 147 -23.57 2.72 -5.08
N HIS A 148 -24.28 3.50 -4.27
CA HIS A 148 -25.06 2.99 -3.15
C HIS A 148 -26.23 3.93 -2.84
N PRO A 149 -27.43 3.41 -2.55
CA PRO A 149 -28.63 4.23 -2.33
C PRO A 149 -28.48 5.25 -1.18
N ALA A 150 -27.63 4.97 -0.18
CA ALA A 150 -27.34 5.93 0.89
C ALA A 150 -26.61 7.21 0.42
N PHE A 151 -26.04 7.21 -0.78
CA PHE A 151 -25.41 8.40 -1.39
C PHE A 151 -26.30 9.07 -2.44
N ALA A 152 -27.47 8.50 -2.74
CA ALA A 152 -28.43 9.14 -3.63
C ALA A 152 -28.98 10.38 -2.92
N VAL A 153 -28.68 11.56 -3.47
CA VAL A 153 -29.37 12.78 -3.09
C VAL A 153 -30.72 12.72 -3.79
N ASN A 154 -31.80 12.53 -3.06
CA ASN A 154 -33.13 12.69 -3.62
C ASN A 154 -33.32 14.18 -3.93
N PRO A 155 -33.42 14.60 -5.20
CA PRO A 155 -33.72 16.00 -5.51
C PRO A 155 -35.09 16.41 -4.97
N THR A 156 -35.96 15.45 -4.64
CA THR A 156 -37.26 15.67 -4.00
C THR A 156 -37.19 15.89 -2.49
N THR A 157 -36.08 15.61 -1.81
CA THR A 157 -35.86 16.04 -0.42
C THR A 157 -35.20 17.41 -0.31
N ASP A 158 -34.64 17.92 -1.41
CA ASP A 158 -34.18 19.32 -1.57
C ASP A 158 -35.19 20.16 -2.36
N ASN A 159 -36.27 19.56 -2.87
CA ASN A 159 -37.47 20.34 -3.10
C ASN A 159 -37.88 20.85 -1.74
N GLU A 160 -38.20 22.13 -1.69
CA GLU A 160 -38.87 22.85 -0.63
C GLU A 160 -40.28 22.25 -0.34
N GLU A 161 -40.39 20.94 -0.24
CA GLU A 161 -41.58 20.18 0.12
C GLU A 161 -41.69 20.23 1.65
N ASP A 162 -42.48 21.21 2.09
CA ASP A 162 -42.95 21.47 3.44
C ASP A 162 -41.88 21.91 4.47
N PHE A 163 -41.33 23.12 4.29
CA PHE A 163 -41.36 24.02 5.46
C PHE A 163 -42.83 24.30 5.77
N ASP A 164 -43.49 23.36 6.45
CA ASP A 164 -44.84 23.53 6.98
C ASP A 164 -44.90 24.93 7.60
N GLY A 165 -45.90 25.74 7.23
CA GLY A 165 -46.09 27.07 7.82
C GLY A 165 -46.06 27.03 9.36
N SER A 166 -46.35 25.87 9.95
CA SER A 166 -46.13 25.51 11.35
C SER A 166 -44.67 25.59 11.84
N GLU A 167 -43.68 25.14 11.07
CA GLU A 167 -42.27 25.24 11.45
C GLU A 167 -41.79 26.69 11.41
N ARG A 168 -42.16 27.45 10.38
CA ARG A 168 -41.84 28.88 10.30
C ARG A 168 -42.47 29.66 11.44
N ALA A 169 -43.72 29.34 11.80
CA ALA A 169 -44.41 29.91 12.95
C ALA A 169 -43.75 29.51 14.28
N ARG A 170 -43.30 28.26 14.43
CA ARG A 170 -42.57 27.79 15.61
C ARG A 170 -41.22 28.49 15.77
N VAL A 171 -40.45 28.65 14.69
CA VAL A 171 -39.19 29.40 14.71
C VAL A 171 -39.45 30.85 15.11
N ALA A 172 -40.44 31.53 14.49
CA ALA A 172 -40.79 32.90 14.85
C ALA A 172 -41.21 33.05 16.33
N ALA A 173 -41.99 32.08 16.86
CA ALA A 173 -42.38 32.07 18.26
C ALA A 173 -41.17 31.92 19.20
N VAL A 174 -40.25 31.01 18.89
CA VAL A 174 -39.01 30.83 19.68
C VAL A 174 -38.14 32.08 19.64
N LEU A 175 -37.94 32.71 18.48
CA LEU A 175 -37.17 33.96 18.38
C LEU A 175 -37.81 35.06 19.24
N SER A 176 -39.14 35.15 19.25
CA SER A 176 -39.89 36.10 20.09
C SER A 176 -39.72 35.82 21.60
N GLU A 177 -39.73 34.55 22.02
CA GLU A 177 -39.46 34.17 23.41
C GLU A 177 -38.04 34.51 23.84
N ILE A 178 -37.05 34.32 22.97
CA ILE A 178 -35.65 34.69 23.25
C ILE A 178 -35.54 36.20 23.43
N VAL A 179 -36.17 37.01 22.58
CA VAL A 179 -36.24 38.48 22.76
C VAL A 179 -36.86 38.81 24.13
N GLY A 180 -37.95 38.14 24.51
CA GLY A 180 -38.58 38.30 25.82
C GLY A 180 -37.67 37.94 26.99
N LEU A 181 -36.86 36.88 26.86
CA LEU A 181 -35.87 36.47 27.85
C LEU A 181 -34.81 37.56 28.08
N PHE A 182 -34.23 38.10 27.01
CA PHE A 182 -33.24 39.17 27.12
C PHE A 182 -33.85 40.47 27.66
N ALA A 183 -35.07 40.81 27.23
CA ALA A 183 -35.80 41.94 27.78
C ALA A 183 -36.04 41.79 29.29
N SER A 184 -36.36 40.58 29.77
CA SER A 184 -36.51 40.29 31.21
C SER A 184 -35.22 40.45 32.01
N ALA A 185 -34.06 40.30 31.34
CA ALA A 185 -32.74 40.55 31.90
C ALA A 185 -32.31 42.03 31.82
N GLY A 186 -33.19 42.94 31.35
CA GLY A 186 -32.96 44.38 31.27
C GLY A 186 -32.32 44.86 29.97
N TRP A 187 -32.30 44.05 28.92
CA TRP A 187 -31.75 44.41 27.61
C TRP A 187 -32.79 45.14 26.74
N ASP A 188 -32.33 46.00 25.83
CA ASP A 188 -33.18 46.69 24.87
C ASP A 188 -33.78 45.69 23.86
N ALA A 189 -35.10 45.56 23.88
CA ALA A 189 -35.82 44.57 23.07
C ALA A 189 -35.68 44.82 21.55
N VAL A 190 -35.56 46.07 21.12
CA VAL A 190 -35.42 46.42 19.70
C VAL A 190 -34.04 45.99 19.21
N LEU A 191 -33.00 46.35 19.96
CA LEU A 191 -31.62 45.96 19.61
C LEU A 191 -31.43 44.44 19.61
N VAL A 192 -32.02 43.75 20.58
CA VAL A 192 -31.94 42.27 20.68
C VAL A 192 -32.66 41.60 19.50
N THR A 193 -33.81 42.15 19.07
CA THR A 193 -34.53 41.65 17.89
C THR A 193 -33.65 41.71 16.65
N ASP A 194 -33.04 42.87 16.38
CA ASP A 194 -32.16 43.06 15.23
C ASP A 194 -30.96 42.10 15.25
N CYS A 195 -30.34 41.90 16.42
CA CYS A 195 -29.22 40.96 16.57
C CYS A 195 -29.62 39.50 16.31
N ILE A 196 -30.77 39.08 16.85
CA ILE A 196 -31.26 37.70 16.69
C ILE A 196 -31.66 37.42 15.25
N GLU A 197 -32.36 38.36 14.60
CA GLU A 197 -32.71 38.27 13.18
C GLU A 197 -31.47 38.18 12.30
N HIS A 198 -30.42 38.96 12.60
CA HIS A 198 -29.16 38.90 11.87
C HIS A 198 -28.48 37.53 12.00
N VAL A 199 -28.43 36.96 13.21
CA VAL A 199 -27.85 35.62 13.43
C VAL A 199 -28.66 34.54 12.70
N ALA A 200 -29.98 34.58 12.80
CA ALA A 200 -30.87 33.64 12.13
C ALA A 200 -30.71 33.70 10.60
N TYR A 201 -30.62 34.91 10.05
CA TYR A 201 -30.35 35.14 8.63
C TYR A 201 -28.99 34.56 8.19
N ARG A 202 -27.92 34.83 8.95
CA ARG A 202 -26.58 34.30 8.65
C ARG A 202 -26.51 32.78 8.73
N LEU A 203 -27.23 32.16 9.66
CA LEU A 203 -27.31 30.70 9.76
C LEU A 203 -28.04 30.08 8.56
N GLY A 204 -29.13 30.70 8.09
CA GLY A 204 -29.85 30.26 6.90
C GLY A 204 -29.01 30.37 5.61
N ASP A 205 -28.19 31.41 5.50
CA ASP A 205 -27.27 31.63 4.39
C ASP A 205 -26.16 30.56 4.33
N LEU A 206 -25.60 30.18 5.49
CA LEU A 206 -24.56 29.15 5.61
C LEU A 206 -25.02 27.73 5.24
N THR A 207 -26.31 27.43 5.39
CA THR A 207 -26.88 26.14 5.00
C THR A 207 -27.03 25.97 3.48
N SER A 208 -26.87 27.03 2.69
CA SER A 208 -26.85 26.92 1.24
C SER A 208 -25.47 26.42 0.77
N ARG A 209 -25.44 25.16 0.30
CA ARG A 209 -24.25 24.50 -0.25
C ARG A 209 -23.45 25.31 -1.30
N PRO A 210 -24.04 26.21 -2.12
CA PRO A 210 -23.27 27.02 -3.07
C PRO A 210 -22.33 28.04 -2.41
N ASN A 211 -22.65 28.56 -1.22
CA ASN A 211 -21.88 29.61 -0.54
C ASN A 211 -20.82 29.08 0.42
N ALA A 212 -20.75 27.76 0.63
CA ALA A 212 -19.76 27.12 1.51
C ALA A 212 -18.38 26.93 0.85
N VAL A 213 -18.16 27.46 -0.36
CA VAL A 213 -16.92 27.29 -1.15
C VAL A 213 -16.25 28.62 -1.52
N GLU A 214 -16.53 29.71 -0.80
CA GLU A 214 -15.66 30.90 -0.80
C GLU A 214 -14.88 31.07 0.50
#